data_AF-A0A254ST16-F1
#
_entry.id   AF-A0A254ST16-F1
#
_cell.length_a   1.000
_cell.length_b   1.000
_cell.length_c   1.000
_cell.angle_alpha   90.00
_cell.angle_beta   90.00
_cell.angle_gamma   90.00
#
_symmetry.space_group_name_H-M   'P 1'
#
loop_
_entity.id
_entity.type
_entity.pdbx_description
1 polymer ?
#
loop_
_entity_poly.entity_id
_entity_poly.type
_entity_poly.pdbx_seq_one_letter_code
_entity_poly.pdbx_strand_id
1 'polypeptide(L)'
;MDCSPFSFLLPVRESLDAAFHEGCGKVNHLLERDFAAVLHPLAAKYKKSPAQIILRWHVQEGFSTIPGARNPDYIKENIEVYNFKLSEDDMKKIRGLDKEKRFFTSTLAEIQHFKDWNPGD
;
A
#
# COMPACT_ATOMS: atom_id res chain seq x y z
N MET A 1 4.91 -17.95 -34.10
CA MET A 1 5.61 -18.27 -32.85
C MET A 1 5.80 -16.95 -32.13
N ASP A 2 4.89 -16.66 -31.21
CA ASP A 2 4.89 -15.44 -30.42
C ASP A 2 5.36 -15.82 -29.01
N CYS A 3 6.60 -15.47 -28.68
CA CYS A 3 7.22 -15.73 -27.39
C CYS A 3 6.95 -14.56 -26.46
N SER A 4 5.76 -14.52 -25.85
CA SER A 4 5.50 -13.66 -24.69
C SER A 4 5.36 -14.54 -23.45
N PRO A 5 6.30 -14.50 -22.49
CA PRO A 5 6.34 -15.42 -21.34
C PRO A 5 5.26 -15.13 -20.28
N PHE A 6 4.30 -14.25 -20.56
CA PHE A 6 3.32 -13.76 -19.58
C PHE A 6 1.85 -13.99 -19.96
N SER A 7 1.57 -14.74 -21.03
CA SER A 7 0.18 -15.02 -21.45
C SER A 7 -0.59 -15.93 -20.46
N PHE A 8 0.11 -16.66 -19.58
CA PHE A 8 -0.49 -17.53 -18.56
C PHE A 8 -0.96 -16.82 -17.28
N LEU A 9 -0.78 -15.49 -17.16
CA LEU A 9 -1.17 -14.72 -15.97
C LEU A 9 -2.42 -13.85 -16.17
N LEU A 10 -3.04 -13.87 -17.35
CA LEU A 10 -4.26 -13.10 -17.62
C LEU A 10 -5.46 -13.47 -16.71
N PRO A 11 -5.75 -14.76 -16.41
CA PRO A 11 -6.91 -15.11 -15.58
C PRO A 11 -6.73 -14.70 -14.10
N VAL A 12 -5.50 -14.82 -13.59
CA VAL A 12 -5.16 -14.38 -12.23
C VAL A 12 -5.22 -12.85 -12.14
N ARG A 13 -4.84 -12.15 -13.22
CA ARG A 13 -4.93 -10.68 -13.28
C ARG A 13 -6.37 -10.19 -13.28
N GLU A 14 -7.31 -10.84 -13.95
CA GLU A 14 -8.72 -10.45 -13.93
C GLU A 14 -9.38 -10.72 -12.56
N SER A 15 -9.06 -11.83 -11.91
CA SER A 15 -9.54 -12.15 -10.56
C SER A 15 -8.94 -11.21 -9.49
N LEU A 16 -7.65 -10.88 -9.59
CA LEU A 16 -7.01 -9.91 -8.70
C LEU A 16 -7.50 -8.50 -8.99
N ASP A 17 -7.75 -8.14 -10.26
CA ASP A 17 -8.25 -6.84 -10.67
C ASP A 17 -9.71 -6.61 -10.26
N ALA A 18 -10.55 -7.66 -10.21
CA ALA A 18 -11.91 -7.60 -9.67
C ALA A 18 -11.92 -7.34 -8.16
N ALA A 19 -11.04 -8.01 -7.40
CA ALA A 19 -10.83 -7.72 -5.98
C ALA A 19 -10.16 -6.35 -5.74
N PHE A 20 -9.33 -5.87 -6.69
CA PHE A 20 -8.69 -4.56 -6.62
C PHE A 20 -9.63 -3.41 -7.01
N HIS A 21 -10.67 -3.65 -7.81
CA HIS A 21 -11.55 -2.58 -8.31
C HIS A 21 -12.41 -1.96 -7.21
N GLU A 22 -12.66 -2.68 -6.11
CA GLU A 22 -13.40 -2.14 -4.96
C GLU A 22 -12.47 -1.46 -3.92
N GLY A 23 -11.17 -1.75 -3.93
CA GLY A 23 -10.21 -1.24 -2.93
C GLY A 23 -9.30 -0.11 -3.42
N CYS A 24 -9.02 -0.02 -4.73
CA CYS A 24 -8.01 0.86 -5.29
C CYS A 24 -8.56 2.27 -5.60
N GLY A 25 -9.13 2.95 -4.61
CA GLY A 25 -9.64 4.31 -4.82
C GLY A 25 -10.08 5.08 -3.58
N LYS A 26 -10.07 4.45 -2.40
CA LYS A 26 -10.58 5.07 -1.17
C LYS A 26 -9.59 5.05 -0.01
N VAL A 27 -8.29 5.16 -0.24
CA VAL A 27 -7.36 5.40 0.89
C VAL A 27 -7.44 6.85 1.41
N ASN A 28 -7.92 7.80 0.60
CA ASN A 28 -8.03 9.21 1.02
C ASN A 28 -9.05 9.46 2.15
N HIS A 29 -10.03 8.57 2.36
CA HIS A 29 -11.01 8.71 3.46
C HIS A 29 -10.63 7.92 4.72
N LEU A 30 -9.55 7.12 4.67
CA LEU A 30 -9.15 6.20 5.75
C LEU A 30 -8.06 6.78 6.66
N LEU A 31 -7.56 7.98 6.36
CA LEU A 31 -6.73 8.69 7.33
C LEU A 31 -7.68 9.24 8.40
N GLU A 32 -7.82 8.48 9.49
CA GLU A 32 -8.42 8.98 10.72
C GLU A 32 -7.80 10.36 11.05
N ARG A 33 -8.59 11.27 11.63
CA ARG A 33 -8.22 12.69 11.80
C ARG A 33 -6.81 12.90 12.38
N ASP A 34 -6.38 11.98 13.24
CA ASP A 34 -5.06 11.98 13.89
C ASP A 34 -3.91 11.68 12.92
N PHE A 35 -4.11 10.78 11.95
CA PHE A 35 -3.13 10.51 10.90
C PHE A 35 -2.93 11.74 10.01
N ALA A 36 -4.02 12.38 9.57
CA ALA A 36 -3.94 13.59 8.75
C ALA A 36 -3.19 14.72 9.48
N ALA A 37 -3.42 14.87 10.79
CA ALA A 37 -2.77 15.87 11.63
C ALA A 37 -1.25 15.69 11.73
N VAL A 38 -0.74 14.46 11.66
CA VAL A 38 0.72 14.17 11.67
C VAL A 38 1.29 14.16 10.26
N LEU A 39 0.62 13.55 9.29
CA LEU A 39 1.17 13.34 7.95
C LEU A 39 1.17 14.61 7.09
N HIS A 40 0.15 15.47 7.17
CA HIS A 40 0.11 16.69 6.35
C HIS A 40 1.25 17.67 6.66
N PRO A 41 1.57 17.97 7.93
CA PRO A 41 2.73 18.81 8.24
C PRO A 41 4.06 18.20 7.78
N LEU A 42 4.22 16.88 7.88
CA LEU A 42 5.41 16.18 7.39
C LEU A 42 5.51 16.23 5.87
N ALA A 43 4.40 15.97 5.16
CA ALA A 43 4.31 16.10 3.71
C ALA A 43 4.74 17.50 3.25
N ALA A 44 4.24 18.55 3.91
CA ALA A 44 4.65 19.93 3.64
C ALA A 44 6.15 20.17 3.95
N LYS A 45 6.64 19.71 5.10
CA LYS A 45 8.06 19.85 5.53
C LYS A 45 9.02 19.24 4.50
N TYR A 46 8.72 18.05 4.00
CA TYR A 46 9.57 17.30 3.09
C TYR A 46 9.28 17.59 1.60
N LYS A 47 8.23 18.38 1.31
CA LYS A 47 7.72 18.62 -0.06
C LYS A 47 7.43 17.31 -0.79
N LYS A 48 6.72 16.40 -0.10
CA LYS A 48 6.34 15.06 -0.57
C LYS A 48 4.86 14.83 -0.32
N SER A 49 4.27 13.86 -1.00
CA SER A 49 2.87 13.48 -0.73
C SER A 49 2.77 12.70 0.60
N PRO A 50 1.61 12.72 1.29
CA PRO A 50 1.40 11.89 2.47
C PRO A 50 1.69 10.40 2.22
N ALA A 51 1.36 9.88 1.04
CA ALA A 51 1.67 8.51 0.63
C ALA A 51 3.18 8.24 0.62
N GLN A 52 3.98 9.15 0.06
CA GLN A 52 5.44 9.05 0.07
C GLN A 52 6.01 9.09 1.50
N ILE A 53 5.43 9.88 2.41
CA ILE A 53 5.84 9.89 3.83
C ILE A 53 5.61 8.52 4.48
N ILE A 54 4.44 7.91 4.27
CA ILE A 54 4.10 6.58 4.82
C ILE A 54 5.05 5.51 4.26
N LEU A 55 5.25 5.49 2.95
CA LEU A 55 6.15 4.53 2.30
C LEU A 55 7.59 4.69 2.78
N ARG A 56 8.07 5.93 2.88
CA ARG A 56 9.41 6.22 3.41
C ARG A 56 9.58 5.74 4.84
N TRP A 57 8.57 5.95 5.69
CA TRP A 57 8.60 5.50 7.08
C TRP A 57 8.77 3.99 7.18
N HIS A 58 7.95 3.19 6.48
CA HIS A 58 8.06 1.73 6.49
C HIS A 58 9.44 1.24 6.02
N VAL A 59 9.95 1.80 4.92
CA VAL A 59 11.28 1.45 4.39
C VAL A 59 12.37 1.76 5.42
N GLN A 60 12.28 2.89 6.12
CA GLN A 60 13.30 3.31 7.09
C GLN A 60 13.23 2.55 8.42
N GLU A 61 12.08 1.99 8.79
CA GLU A 61 11.94 0.99 9.87
C GLU A 61 12.52 -0.39 9.47
N GLY A 62 12.90 -0.58 8.21
CA GLY A 62 13.49 -1.82 7.70
C GLY A 62 12.47 -2.79 7.10
N PHE A 63 11.23 -2.36 6.85
CA PHE A 63 10.21 -3.19 6.20
C PHE A 63 10.31 -3.10 4.67
N SER A 64 10.06 -4.22 4.00
CA SER A 64 9.82 -4.23 2.56
C SER A 64 8.37 -3.84 2.27
N THR A 65 8.15 -2.87 1.39
CA THR A 65 6.81 -2.36 1.02
C THR A 65 6.41 -2.80 -0.38
N ILE A 66 5.12 -3.08 -0.59
CA ILE A 66 4.56 -3.45 -1.90
C ILE A 66 3.45 -2.44 -2.27
N PRO A 67 3.80 -1.21 -2.67
CA PRO A 67 2.79 -0.20 -3.00
C PRO A 67 2.10 -0.53 -4.33
N GLY A 68 0.78 -0.70 -4.30
CA GLY A 68 -0.02 -0.88 -5.51
C GLY A 68 -0.24 0.43 -6.27
N ALA A 69 0.01 0.45 -7.58
CA ALA A 69 -0.29 1.57 -8.45
C ALA A 69 -0.55 1.11 -9.89
N ARG A 70 -1.50 1.75 -10.58
CA ARG A 70 -1.74 1.60 -12.03
C ARG A 70 -1.37 2.86 -12.83
N ASN A 71 -1.33 4.02 -12.18
CA ASN A 71 -0.94 5.29 -12.79
C ASN A 71 0.61 5.40 -12.84
N PRO A 72 1.23 5.66 -14.01
CA PRO A 72 2.67 5.87 -14.15
C PRO A 72 3.26 6.91 -13.19
N ASP A 73 2.54 8.00 -12.91
CA ASP A 73 3.02 9.05 -12.02
C ASP A 73 3.13 8.55 -10.58
N TYR A 74 2.17 7.75 -10.11
CA TYR A 74 2.23 7.13 -8.79
C TYR A 74 3.32 6.07 -8.70
N ILE A 75 3.55 5.31 -9.77
CA ILE A 75 4.67 4.36 -9.83
C ILE A 75 5.99 5.11 -9.64
N LYS A 76 6.18 6.24 -10.34
CA LYS A 76 7.35 7.09 -10.18
C LYS A 76 7.46 7.65 -8.77
N GLU A 77 6.40 8.23 -8.22
CA GLU A 77 6.38 8.76 -6.86
C GLU A 77 6.73 7.72 -5.80
N ASN A 78 6.23 6.49 -5.95
CA ASN A 78 6.50 5.37 -5.04
C ASN A 78 7.99 4.96 -5.06
N ILE A 79 8.67 5.09 -6.20
CA ILE A 79 10.11 4.82 -6.32
C ILE A 79 10.93 5.96 -5.71
N GLU A 80 10.48 7.20 -5.83
CA GLU A 80 11.21 8.38 -5.33
C GLU A 80 11.32 8.46 -3.79
N VAL A 81 10.70 7.53 -3.05
CA VAL A 81 10.79 7.45 -1.58
C VAL A 81 12.21 7.20 -1.07
N TYR A 82 13.12 6.76 -1.93
CA TYR A 82 14.54 6.61 -1.59
C TYR A 82 15.33 7.92 -1.64
N ASN A 83 14.77 9.00 -2.21
CA ASN A 83 15.46 10.27 -2.43
C ASN A 83 15.41 11.23 -1.25
N PHE A 84 14.80 10.84 -0.13
CA PHE A 84 14.75 11.64 1.09
C PHE A 84 14.80 10.75 2.34
N LYS A 85 15.01 11.37 3.50
CA LYS A 85 15.10 10.67 4.79
C LYS A 85 14.27 11.42 5.85
N LEU A 86 13.46 10.68 6.59
CA LEU A 86 12.74 11.25 7.75
C LEU A 86 13.72 11.36 8.92
N SER A 87 13.62 12.45 9.69
CA SER A 87 14.42 12.58 10.92
C SER A 87 13.92 11.62 11.99
N GLU A 88 14.77 11.30 12.97
CA GLU A 88 14.39 10.40 14.07
C GLU A 88 13.15 10.89 14.82
N ASP A 89 13.03 12.20 15.04
CA ASP A 89 11.85 12.78 15.69
C ASP A 89 10.58 12.64 14.86
N ASP A 90 10.67 12.73 13.53
CA ASP A 90 9.51 12.54 12.67
C ASP A 90 9.11 11.05 12.57
N MET A 91 10.10 10.14 12.57
CA MET A 91 9.87 8.71 12.71
C MET A 91 9.16 8.38 14.04
N LYS A 92 9.56 9.02 15.15
CA LYS A 92 8.89 8.88 16.45
C LYS A 92 7.43 9.37 16.42
N LYS A 93 7.14 10.49 15.75
CA LYS A 93 5.77 11.01 15.60
C LYS A 93 4.87 10.00 14.88
N ILE A 94 5.36 9.40 13.79
CA ILE A 94 4.59 8.42 13.01
C ILE A 94 4.38 7.14 13.83
N ARG A 95 5.40 6.65 14.56
CA ARG A 95 5.24 5.50 15.47
C ARG A 95 4.16 5.73 16.54
N GLY A 96 4.00 6.95 17.02
CA GLY A 96 2.94 7.31 17.96
C GLY A 96 1.52 7.24 17.40
N LEU A 97 1.33 6.95 16.11
CA LEU A 97 0.03 6.75 15.47
C LEU A 97 -0.48 5.30 15.54
N ASP A 98 0.33 4.35 16.01
CA ASP A 98 -0.12 2.95 16.09
C ASP A 98 -1.32 2.81 17.04
N LYS A 99 -2.35 2.11 16.56
CA LYS A 99 -3.62 1.85 17.27
C LYS A 99 -3.90 0.36 17.41
N GLU A 100 -2.94 -0.50 17.05
CA GLU A 100 -3.08 -1.97 17.00
C GLU A 100 -4.29 -2.45 16.17
N LYS A 101 -4.77 -1.59 15.27
CA LYS A 101 -5.96 -1.82 14.45
C LYS A 101 -5.55 -2.44 13.13
N ARG A 102 -6.11 -3.60 12.82
CA ARG A 102 -5.91 -4.29 11.53
C ARG A 102 -6.90 -3.75 10.51
N PHE A 103 -6.40 -3.41 9.32
CA PHE A 103 -7.25 -2.97 8.20
C PHE A 103 -7.85 -4.16 7.44
N PHE A 104 -7.10 -5.25 7.31
CA PHE A 104 -7.56 -6.48 6.68
C PHE A 104 -7.87 -7.50 7.78
N THR A 105 -9.14 -7.83 7.92
CA THR A 105 -9.63 -8.91 8.75
C THR A 105 -10.42 -9.87 7.88
N SER A 106 -10.26 -11.16 8.14
CA SER A 106 -11.02 -12.21 7.46
C SER A 106 -11.71 -13.07 8.52
N THR A 107 -12.95 -13.43 8.24
CA THR A 107 -13.72 -14.39 9.03
C THR A 107 -13.20 -15.80 8.81
N LEU A 108 -13.53 -16.71 9.74
CA LEU A 108 -13.16 -18.13 9.60
C LEU A 108 -13.74 -18.76 8.32
N ALA A 109 -14.95 -18.38 7.93
CA ALA A 109 -15.59 -18.89 6.72
C ALA A 109 -14.84 -18.45 5.45
N GLU A 110 -14.40 -17.19 5.37
CA GLU A 110 -13.60 -16.67 4.25
C GLU A 110 -12.22 -17.34 4.18
N ILE A 111 -11.56 -17.55 5.33
CA ILE A 111 -10.28 -18.26 5.39
C ILE A 111 -10.44 -19.70 4.87
N GLN A 112 -11.52 -20.39 5.23
CA GLN A 112 -11.80 -21.74 4.75
C GLN A 112 -12.05 -21.76 3.24
N HIS A 113 -12.79 -20.78 2.71
CA HIS A 113 -12.99 -20.64 1.26
C HIS A 113 -11.66 -20.50 0.49
N PHE A 114 -10.76 -19.63 0.96
CA PHE A 114 -9.44 -19.48 0.31
C PHE A 114 -8.55 -20.71 0.44
N LYS A 115 -8.71 -21.49 1.51
CA LYS A 115 -7.98 -22.75 1.70
C LYS A 115 -8.39 -23.80 0.67
N ASP A 116 -9.66 -23.84 0.32
CA ASP A 116 -10.22 -24.81 -0.61
C ASP A 116 -10.20 -24.32 -2.07
N TRP A 117 -9.69 -23.10 -2.33
CA TRP A 117 -9.62 -22.52 -3.66
C TRP A 117 -8.56 -23.22 -4.53
N ASN A 118 -9.01 -23.78 -5.66
CA ASN A 118 -8.14 -24.32 -6.69
C ASN A 118 -8.37 -23.55 -8.01
N PRO A 119 -7.34 -22.90 -8.59
CA PRO A 119 -7.49 -22.07 -9.80
C PRO A 119 -7.91 -22.83 -11.07
N GLY A 120 -8.02 -24.16 -11.01
CA GLY A 120 -8.35 -25.02 -12.16
C GLY A 120 -9.76 -25.61 -12.16
N ASP A 121 -10.59 -25.28 -11.16
CA ASP A 121 -12.01 -25.66 -11.07
C ASP A 121 -12.91 -24.57 -11.71
#